data_AF-A0AAE9F1H8-F1
#
_entry.id   AF-A0AAE9F1H8-F1
#
_cell.length_a   1.000
_cell.length_b   1.000
_cell.length_c   1.000
_cell.angle_alpha   90.00
_cell.angle_beta   90.00
_cell.angle_gamma   90.00
#
_symmetry.space_group_name_H-M   'P 1'
#
loop_
_entity.id
_entity.type
_entity.pdbx_description
1 polymer ?
#
loop_
_entity_poly.entity_id
_entity_poly.type
_entity_poly.pdbx_seq_one_letter_code
_entity_poly.pdbx_strand_id
1 'polypeptide(L)'
;MKHPFLLAILIVITHCLDFNEYDFFKSKCDASCIFNGNDLNSTTIGSFPNTCTTICTNLGINNHCDLSENQLILAFQNVKHLIGSLILFKTKFTSAKFLRTLESVECGLADFTIAYNPKMEEIGMTNLLTIKCSFINIHGNEEMKKLNIPNFKYASPSAEYLEANKSKIEINIDSEKYGFCITSVEMYNFINIDNVNLKKLGGGICEPGIQPSSGKLCNASYNVDEETEIQDGCTQMFGKLVINSKNVQNVQKLSSVEIIFGVLYIEKTNLTTIDFLQNLKYISALGYGYPAITVQNNPYLSNFSFPNLKRIKNNGESSVVFTNNTQEFILDPKYCSFFEDELGQDGWERPSFDGKSCYTLIKEANTRPPYKFAKNLDLITVLLLMSISQIV
;
A
#
# COMPACT_ATOMS: atom_id res chain seq x y z
N MET A 1 1.02 49.01 36.78
CA MET A 1 2.09 49.24 35.79
C MET A 1 3.33 48.46 36.23
N LYS A 2 3.78 47.50 35.38
CA LYS A 2 5.07 46.74 35.44
C LYS A 2 5.23 45.79 36.64
N HIS A 3 5.61 44.52 36.54
CA HIS A 3 5.80 43.50 35.49
C HIS A 3 5.93 42.16 36.24
N PRO A 4 5.18 41.09 35.91
CA PRO A 4 5.47 39.74 36.39
C PRO A 4 6.26 39.01 35.31
N PHE A 5 7.59 39.09 35.35
CA PHE A 5 8.45 38.34 34.43
C PHE A 5 9.78 38.08 35.12
N LEU A 6 9.84 37.09 36.02
CA LEU A 6 11.09 36.39 36.36
C LEU A 6 10.82 35.20 37.32
N LEU A 7 10.11 34.15 36.89
CA LEU A 7 10.31 32.78 37.42
C LEU A 7 9.53 31.72 36.61
N ALA A 8 9.81 31.66 35.31
CA ALA A 8 9.42 30.50 34.49
C ALA A 8 10.47 30.36 33.37
N ILE A 9 11.74 30.25 33.77
CA ILE A 9 12.82 29.90 32.85
C ILE A 9 12.76 28.40 32.65
N LEU A 10 12.27 28.03 31.47
CA LEU A 10 12.59 26.84 30.68
C LEU A 10 13.13 25.62 31.46
N ILE A 11 12.21 24.74 31.82
CA ILE A 11 12.46 23.29 31.72
C ILE A 11 11.29 22.74 30.88
N VAL A 12 11.20 23.20 29.63
CA VAL A 12 10.67 22.32 28.58
C VAL A 12 11.84 21.42 28.27
N ILE A 13 11.96 20.31 29.00
CA ILE A 13 12.80 19.21 28.55
C ILE A 13 12.16 18.76 27.25
N THR A 14 12.74 19.21 26.15
CA THR A 14 12.74 18.49 24.89
C THR A 14 13.15 17.06 25.25
N HIS A 15 12.18 16.18 25.51
CA HIS A 15 12.42 14.74 25.46
C HIS A 15 12.54 14.40 23.97
N CYS A 16 13.59 14.90 23.31
CA CYS A 16 14.36 13.99 22.48
C CYS A 16 14.98 13.05 23.52
N LEU A 17 14.34 11.91 23.76
CA LEU A 17 15.08 10.80 24.33
C LEU A 17 16.24 10.58 23.35
N ASP A 18 17.45 10.97 23.74
CA ASP A 18 18.65 10.60 23.00
C ASP A 18 18.65 9.08 22.97
N PHE A 19 18.20 8.51 21.86
CA PHE A 19 18.16 7.07 21.71
C PHE A 19 19.57 6.54 21.87
N ASN A 20 19.78 5.75 22.92
CA ASN A 20 21.06 5.12 23.18
C ASN A 20 21.00 3.67 22.70
N GLU A 21 21.63 3.42 21.56
CA GLU A 21 21.69 2.10 20.94
C GLU A 21 22.30 1.02 21.82
N TYR A 22 23.27 1.39 22.66
CA TYR A 22 23.88 0.46 23.60
C TYR A 22 22.90 0.02 24.68
N ASP A 23 22.13 0.95 25.23
CA ASP A 23 21.10 0.64 26.22
C ASP A 23 19.94 -0.13 25.59
N PHE A 24 19.59 0.20 24.34
CA PHE A 24 18.63 -0.54 23.54
C PHE A 24 19.05 -2.01 23.39
N PHE A 25 20.26 -2.29 22.89
CA PHE A 25 20.75 -3.67 22.74
C PHE A 25 20.83 -4.41 24.06
N LYS A 26 21.33 -3.76 25.12
CA LYS A 26 21.38 -4.38 26.46
C LYS A 26 20.01 -4.71 27.03
N SER A 27 18.98 -3.94 26.70
CA SER A 27 17.62 -4.20 27.16
C SER A 27 16.96 -5.38 26.43
N LYS A 28 17.51 -5.80 25.29
CA LYS A 28 16.90 -6.77 24.37
C LYS A 28 17.68 -8.07 24.20
N CYS A 29 19.00 -8.06 24.42
CA CYS A 29 19.87 -9.21 24.23
C CYS A 29 20.82 -9.44 25.39
N ASP A 30 21.15 -10.71 25.62
CA ASP A 30 22.29 -11.10 26.44
C ASP A 30 23.59 -10.56 25.84
N ALA A 31 24.55 -10.19 26.68
CA ALA A 31 25.81 -9.60 26.25
C ALA A 31 26.58 -10.48 25.25
N SER A 32 26.47 -11.81 25.35
CA SER A 32 27.10 -12.76 24.42
C SER A 32 26.44 -12.81 23.03
N CYS A 33 25.23 -12.26 22.88
CA CYS A 33 24.48 -12.19 21.62
C CYS A 33 24.50 -10.78 21.00
N ILE A 34 25.27 -9.85 21.58
CA ILE A 34 25.51 -8.51 21.02
C ILE A 34 26.76 -8.57 20.13
N PHE A 35 26.60 -8.24 18.85
CA PHE A 35 27.72 -8.19 17.91
C PHE A 35 28.12 -6.74 17.64
N ASN A 36 29.31 -6.37 18.12
CA ASN A 36 29.86 -5.01 18.00
C ASN A 36 30.69 -4.78 16.72
N GLY A 37 30.78 -5.78 15.83
CA GLY A 37 31.54 -5.64 14.59
C GLY A 37 30.87 -4.72 13.56
N ASN A 38 29.55 -4.53 13.67
CA ASN A 38 28.65 -3.86 12.73
C ASN A 38 28.69 -4.48 11.32
N ASP A 39 29.83 -4.41 10.63
CA ASP A 39 30.07 -5.05 9.35
C ASP A 39 30.53 -6.50 9.50
N LEU A 40 29.90 -7.42 8.77
CA LEU A 40 30.24 -8.84 8.75
C LEU A 40 31.18 -9.17 7.58
N ASN A 41 32.42 -9.55 7.90
CA ASN A 41 33.46 -9.96 6.96
C ASN A 41 34.39 -11.00 7.63
N SER A 42 35.45 -11.45 6.95
CA SER A 42 36.39 -12.45 7.46
C SER A 42 37.07 -12.08 8.78
N THR A 43 37.24 -10.78 9.06
CA THR A 43 37.86 -10.30 10.30
C THR A 43 36.89 -10.29 11.48
N THR A 44 35.59 -10.10 11.22
CA THR A 44 34.57 -9.95 12.26
C THR A 44 33.70 -11.19 12.46
N ILE A 45 33.64 -12.11 11.50
CA ILE A 45 32.82 -13.33 11.59
C ILE A 45 33.20 -14.23 12.78
N GLY A 46 34.46 -14.19 13.24
CA GLY A 46 34.92 -14.97 14.39
C GLY A 46 34.27 -14.57 15.72
N SER A 47 33.78 -13.34 15.84
CA SER A 47 33.02 -12.85 17.01
C SER A 47 31.51 -12.80 16.78
N PHE A 48 31.03 -13.27 15.63
CA PHE A 48 29.60 -13.29 15.33
C PHE A 48 28.88 -14.36 16.18
N PRO A 49 27.81 -14.01 16.90
CA PRO A 49 27.14 -14.90 17.87
C PRO A 49 26.22 -15.92 17.19
N ASN A 50 26.79 -16.83 16.39
CA ASN A 50 26.07 -17.80 15.57
C ASN A 50 25.31 -18.90 16.34
N THR A 51 25.48 -19.00 17.66
CA THR A 51 24.73 -19.92 18.53
C THR A 51 23.46 -19.27 19.09
N CYS A 52 23.31 -17.95 18.97
CA CYS A 52 22.17 -17.23 19.51
C CYS A 52 20.97 -17.27 18.54
N THR A 53 19.77 -17.42 19.11
CA THR A 53 18.53 -17.30 18.34
C THR A 53 18.16 -15.84 18.05
N THR A 54 18.44 -14.95 19.00
CA THR A 54 18.26 -13.50 18.87
C THR A 54 19.62 -12.85 18.95
N ILE A 55 19.93 -11.96 18.01
CA ILE A 55 21.16 -11.17 18.01
C ILE A 55 20.84 -9.69 18.01
N CYS A 56 21.66 -8.91 18.71
CA CYS A 56 21.58 -7.46 18.71
C CYS A 56 22.78 -6.87 17.97
N THR A 57 22.54 -6.21 16.84
CA THR A 57 23.58 -5.56 16.05
C THR A 57 23.00 -4.70 14.92
N ASN A 58 23.76 -3.68 14.53
CA ASN A 58 23.57 -3.02 13.24
C ASN A 58 24.30 -3.80 12.15
N LEU A 59 23.61 -4.79 11.59
CA LEU A 59 24.20 -5.73 10.65
C LEU A 59 24.44 -5.07 9.29
N GLY A 60 25.71 -4.80 8.99
CA GLY A 60 26.20 -4.42 7.67
C GLY A 60 26.77 -5.63 6.92
N ILE A 61 26.25 -5.90 5.72
CA ILE A 61 26.89 -6.79 4.75
C ILE A 61 27.05 -5.96 3.48
N ASN A 62 28.28 -5.51 3.22
CA ASN A 62 28.55 -4.53 2.19
C ASN A 62 29.63 -4.97 1.18
N ASN A 63 30.12 -4.04 0.36
CA ASN A 63 31.17 -4.29 -0.64
C ASN A 63 32.53 -4.71 -0.05
N HIS A 64 32.72 -4.62 1.26
CA HIS A 64 33.91 -5.13 1.98
C HIS A 64 33.71 -6.57 2.50
N CYS A 65 32.53 -7.15 2.33
CA CYS A 65 32.28 -8.55 2.71
C CYS A 65 33.00 -9.49 1.73
N ASP A 66 34.00 -10.20 2.24
CA ASP A 66 34.80 -11.21 1.52
C ASP A 66 34.33 -12.65 1.79
N LEU A 67 33.29 -12.82 2.61
CA LEU A 67 32.71 -14.10 2.96
C LEU A 67 31.98 -14.73 1.76
N SER A 68 32.03 -16.06 1.70
CA SER A 68 31.19 -16.86 0.80
C SER A 68 29.75 -16.98 1.32
N GLU A 69 28.81 -17.27 0.42
CA GLU A 69 27.41 -17.52 0.80
C GLU A 69 27.29 -18.66 1.82
N ASN A 70 28.09 -19.73 1.70
CA ASN A 70 28.11 -20.83 2.67
C ASN A 70 28.56 -20.38 4.07
N GLN A 71 29.56 -19.49 4.16
CA GLN A 71 29.98 -18.94 5.46
C GLN A 71 28.88 -18.10 6.08
N LEU A 72 28.15 -17.32 5.29
CA LEU A 72 27.00 -16.55 5.77
C LEU A 72 25.86 -17.48 6.21
N ILE A 73 25.52 -18.51 5.42
CA ILE A 73 24.50 -19.51 5.80
C ILE A 73 24.82 -20.13 7.15
N LEU A 74 26.08 -20.54 7.37
CA LEU A 74 26.52 -21.12 8.64
C LEU A 74 26.48 -20.10 9.80
N ALA A 75 26.81 -18.83 9.53
CA ALA A 75 26.74 -17.77 10.55
C ALA A 75 25.29 -17.55 11.02
N PHE A 76 24.31 -17.53 10.10
CA PHE A 76 22.91 -17.23 10.41
C PHE A 76 22.04 -18.46 10.71
N GLN A 77 22.59 -19.68 10.67
CA GLN A 77 21.81 -20.92 10.72
C GLN A 77 20.86 -21.05 11.94
N ASN A 78 21.24 -20.47 13.09
CA ASN A 78 20.43 -20.49 14.32
C ASN A 78 19.70 -19.17 14.58
N VAL A 79 20.05 -18.10 13.86
CA VAL A 79 19.54 -16.75 14.11
C VAL A 79 18.15 -16.62 13.49
N LYS A 80 17.17 -16.24 14.33
CA LYS A 80 15.78 -16.01 13.95
C LYS A 80 15.37 -14.54 14.11
N HIS A 81 15.95 -13.84 15.06
CA HIS A 81 15.56 -12.47 15.38
C HIS A 81 16.78 -11.55 15.34
N LEU A 82 16.68 -10.49 14.56
CA LEU A 82 17.69 -9.42 14.49
C LEU A 82 17.12 -8.17 15.14
N ILE A 83 17.82 -7.64 16.14
CA ILE A 83 17.50 -6.38 16.81
C ILE A 83 18.61 -5.38 16.49
N GLY A 84 18.31 -4.23 15.91
CA GLY A 84 19.29 -3.24 15.46
C GLY A 84 19.03 -2.74 14.05
N SER A 85 19.75 -3.23 13.04
CA SER A 85 19.43 -2.88 11.64
C SER A 85 19.94 -3.95 10.68
N LEU A 86 19.41 -3.95 9.46
CA LEU A 86 19.88 -4.82 8.38
C LEU A 86 20.21 -3.95 7.16
N ILE A 87 21.49 -3.89 6.81
CA ILE A 87 21.99 -3.13 5.66
C ILE A 87 22.75 -4.07 4.74
N LEU A 88 22.14 -4.42 3.61
CA LEU A 88 22.75 -5.22 2.55
C LEU A 88 23.02 -4.33 1.33
N PHE A 89 24.27 -3.91 1.15
CA PHE A 89 24.60 -2.78 0.27
C PHE A 89 25.79 -3.05 -0.65
N LYS A 90 25.65 -2.87 -1.97
CA LYS A 90 26.75 -3.04 -2.93
C LYS A 90 27.46 -4.40 -2.86
N THR A 91 26.71 -5.46 -2.60
CA THR A 91 27.26 -6.82 -2.55
C THR A 91 27.24 -7.50 -3.92
N LYS A 92 27.97 -8.62 -4.02
CA LYS A 92 28.04 -9.47 -5.22
C LYS A 92 27.02 -10.61 -5.21
N PHE A 93 26.19 -10.73 -4.17
CA PHE A 93 25.28 -11.86 -3.99
C PHE A 93 24.08 -11.76 -4.93
N THR A 94 23.61 -12.91 -5.40
CA THR A 94 22.40 -13.01 -6.23
C THR A 94 21.12 -13.09 -5.40
N SER A 95 21.24 -13.38 -4.10
CA SER A 95 20.13 -13.32 -3.15
C SER A 95 20.59 -13.11 -1.72
N ALA A 96 19.65 -12.81 -0.82
CA ALA A 96 19.86 -12.78 0.63
C ALA A 96 19.39 -14.07 1.32
N LYS A 97 19.35 -15.22 0.61
CA LYS A 97 18.91 -16.51 1.16
C LYS A 97 19.74 -17.03 2.34
N PHE A 98 20.97 -16.53 2.50
CA PHE A 98 21.74 -16.78 3.70
C PHE A 98 21.09 -16.21 4.98
N LEU A 99 20.13 -15.28 4.86
CA LEU A 99 19.29 -14.77 5.94
C LEU A 99 17.91 -15.44 6.01
N ARG A 100 17.67 -16.55 5.28
CA ARG A 100 16.34 -17.19 5.21
C ARG A 100 15.77 -17.63 6.55
N THR A 101 16.62 -17.81 7.57
CA THR A 101 16.26 -18.24 8.92
C THR A 101 15.66 -17.11 9.75
N LEU A 102 15.90 -15.84 9.38
CA LEU A 102 15.32 -14.69 10.06
C LEU A 102 13.80 -14.69 9.92
N GLU A 103 13.13 -14.65 11.07
CA GLU A 103 11.69 -14.53 11.25
C GLU A 103 11.30 -13.07 11.55
N SER A 104 12.18 -12.29 12.17
CA SER A 104 11.89 -10.87 12.46
C SER A 104 13.12 -9.96 12.46
N VAL A 105 12.88 -8.69 12.11
CA VAL A 105 13.82 -7.57 12.30
C VAL A 105 13.15 -6.47 13.12
N GLU A 106 13.77 -6.02 14.21
CA GLU A 106 13.34 -4.87 15.02
C GLU A 106 14.44 -3.81 14.99
N CYS A 107 14.16 -2.65 14.38
CA CYS A 107 15.16 -1.63 14.13
C CYS A 107 15.36 -0.68 15.31
N GLY A 108 16.62 -0.31 15.55
CA GLY A 108 17.03 0.83 16.38
C GLY A 108 17.11 2.12 15.56
N LEU A 109 18.28 2.77 15.52
CA LEU A 109 18.49 4.02 14.76
C LEU A 109 18.45 3.83 13.25
N ALA A 110 19.04 2.74 12.75
CA ALA A 110 19.15 2.46 11.34
C ALA A 110 18.03 1.50 10.90
N ASP A 111 17.58 1.67 9.66
CA ASP A 111 16.42 0.98 9.10
C ASP A 111 16.78 -0.30 8.31
N PHE A 112 15.76 -0.99 7.79
CA PHE A 112 15.93 -2.15 6.92
C PHE A 112 16.23 -1.69 5.48
N THR A 113 17.45 -1.96 5.00
CA THR A 113 17.90 -1.54 3.66
C THR A 113 18.56 -2.68 2.89
N ILE A 114 18.07 -2.96 1.69
CA ILE A 114 18.71 -3.85 0.71
C ILE A 114 18.85 -3.08 -0.59
N ALA A 115 20.03 -2.52 -0.84
CA ALA A 115 20.19 -1.55 -1.92
C ALA A 115 21.47 -1.68 -2.73
N TYR A 116 21.38 -1.31 -4.01
CA TYR A 116 22.52 -1.24 -4.94
C TYR A 116 23.29 -2.56 -5.06
N ASN A 117 22.62 -3.72 -5.00
CA ASN A 117 23.25 -5.02 -5.22
C ASN A 117 23.07 -5.42 -6.70
N PRO A 118 24.07 -5.18 -7.57
CA PRO A 118 23.89 -5.23 -9.03
C PRO A 118 23.59 -6.62 -9.58
N LYS A 119 23.89 -7.69 -8.82
CA LYS A 119 23.64 -9.07 -9.23
C LYS A 119 22.44 -9.72 -8.54
N MET A 120 21.77 -8.99 -7.64
CA MET A 120 20.69 -9.55 -6.84
C MET A 120 19.46 -9.81 -7.72
N GLU A 121 19.05 -11.06 -7.83
CA GLU A 121 17.88 -11.49 -8.60
C GLU A 121 16.62 -11.59 -7.74
N GLU A 122 16.78 -11.86 -6.44
CA GLU A 122 15.69 -11.92 -5.45
C GLU A 122 16.20 -11.65 -4.03
N ILE A 123 15.32 -11.31 -3.08
CA ILE A 123 15.68 -11.19 -1.66
C ILE A 123 15.78 -12.59 -1.04
N GLY A 124 14.70 -13.39 -1.10
CA GLY A 124 14.72 -14.79 -0.67
C GLY A 124 14.75 -15.02 0.85
N MET A 125 14.35 -14.02 1.65
CA MET A 125 14.18 -14.15 3.11
C MET A 125 12.83 -14.80 3.44
N THR A 126 12.68 -16.07 3.08
CA THR A 126 11.36 -16.73 3.03
C THR A 126 10.67 -16.90 4.37
N ASN A 127 11.39 -16.91 5.49
CA ASN A 127 10.78 -17.03 6.83
C ASN A 127 10.45 -15.68 7.47
N LEU A 128 10.83 -14.57 6.85
CA LEU A 128 10.63 -13.24 7.41
C LEU A 128 9.15 -12.97 7.57
N LEU A 129 8.71 -12.75 8.81
CA LEU A 129 7.31 -12.57 9.19
C LEU A 129 7.01 -11.12 9.57
N THR A 130 7.92 -10.50 10.32
CA THR A 130 7.70 -9.19 10.95
C THR A 130 8.90 -8.27 10.78
N ILE A 131 8.65 -7.01 10.40
CA ILE A 131 9.66 -5.94 10.40
C ILE A 131 9.13 -4.77 11.22
N LYS A 132 9.79 -4.44 12.33
CA LYS A 132 9.49 -3.26 13.13
C LYS A 132 10.55 -2.20 12.92
N CYS A 133 10.39 -1.36 11.90
CA CYS A 133 11.36 -0.34 11.51
C CYS A 133 10.62 0.93 11.10
N SER A 134 11.31 2.06 11.04
CA SER A 134 10.73 3.33 10.60
C SER A 134 10.60 3.41 9.08
N PHE A 135 11.44 2.66 8.37
CA PHE A 135 11.50 2.58 6.92
C PHE A 135 11.96 1.20 6.45
N ILE A 136 11.39 0.72 5.34
CA ILE A 136 11.86 -0.46 4.60
C ILE A 136 12.23 0.00 3.20
N ASN A 137 13.51 -0.18 2.83
CA ASN A 137 14.04 0.38 1.60
C ASN A 137 14.76 -0.68 0.76
N ILE A 138 14.16 -1.07 -0.35
CA ILE A 138 14.70 -2.04 -1.31
C ILE A 138 14.77 -1.35 -2.67
N HIS A 139 15.97 -0.98 -3.13
CA HIS A 139 16.09 -0.22 -4.39
C HIS A 139 17.47 -0.35 -5.05
N GLY A 140 17.57 -0.01 -6.33
CA GLY A 140 18.83 -0.05 -7.07
C GLY A 140 19.42 -1.44 -7.24
N ASN A 141 18.64 -2.50 -7.00
CA ASN A 141 19.04 -3.88 -7.26
C ASN A 141 18.72 -4.20 -8.73
N GLU A 142 19.63 -3.87 -9.63
CA GLU A 142 19.41 -3.80 -11.09
C GLU A 142 18.91 -5.10 -11.74
N GLU A 143 19.25 -6.26 -11.17
CA GLU A 143 18.85 -7.57 -11.70
C GLU A 143 17.66 -8.19 -10.96
N MET A 144 17.03 -7.46 -10.03
CA MET A 144 16.00 -8.00 -9.15
C MET A 144 14.71 -8.25 -9.93
N LYS A 145 14.30 -9.53 -9.99
CA LYS A 145 13.11 -10.01 -10.71
C LYS A 145 11.89 -10.19 -9.80
N LYS A 146 12.12 -10.48 -8.52
CA LYS A 146 11.07 -10.71 -7.52
C LYS A 146 11.60 -10.51 -6.11
N LEU A 147 10.71 -10.42 -5.12
CA LEU A 147 11.12 -10.31 -3.71
C LEU A 147 11.41 -11.67 -3.09
N ASN A 148 10.47 -12.62 -3.19
CA ASN A 148 10.55 -13.94 -2.55
C ASN A 148 10.60 -13.84 -1.00
N ILE A 149 9.65 -13.08 -0.43
CA ILE A 149 9.39 -12.91 1.00
C ILE A 149 7.90 -13.19 1.34
N PRO A 150 7.36 -14.37 0.96
CA PRO A 150 5.91 -14.63 0.96
C PRO A 150 5.24 -14.62 2.34
N ASN A 151 6.03 -14.71 3.42
CA ASN A 151 5.52 -14.75 4.80
C ASN A 151 5.52 -13.39 5.50
N PHE A 152 6.08 -12.34 4.88
CA PHE A 152 6.16 -11.02 5.51
C PHE A 152 4.77 -10.39 5.54
N LYS A 153 4.19 -10.23 6.73
CA LYS A 153 2.78 -9.85 6.95
C LYS A 153 2.58 -8.70 7.91
N TYR A 154 3.56 -8.43 8.77
CA TYR A 154 3.41 -7.47 9.86
C TYR A 154 4.52 -6.44 9.83
N ALA A 155 4.14 -5.17 9.74
CA ALA A 155 5.09 -4.09 9.83
C ALA A 155 4.55 -2.96 10.70
N SER A 156 5.44 -2.35 11.48
CA SER A 156 5.11 -1.24 12.36
C SER A 156 6.33 -0.32 12.52
N PRO A 157 6.13 0.97 12.81
CA PRO A 157 7.24 1.83 13.21
C PRO A 157 7.92 1.25 14.47
N SER A 158 9.24 1.43 14.57
CA SER A 158 9.93 1.18 15.83
C SER A 158 9.56 2.28 16.83
N ALA A 159 9.26 1.91 18.08
CA ALA A 159 8.72 2.83 19.08
C ALA A 159 9.70 3.95 19.49
N GLU A 160 10.99 3.77 19.18
CA GLU A 160 12.08 4.57 19.71
C GLU A 160 12.47 5.77 18.82
N TYR A 161 11.92 5.86 17.60
CA TYR A 161 12.11 6.99 16.67
C TYR A 161 10.80 7.67 16.28
N LEU A 162 9.78 7.60 17.14
CA LEU A 162 8.63 8.46 16.94
C LEU A 162 9.06 9.91 17.24
N GLU A 163 9.53 10.64 16.22
CA GLU A 163 9.00 12.01 16.04
C GLU A 163 7.51 11.87 16.33
N ALA A 164 6.97 12.68 17.25
CA ALA A 164 5.71 12.44 17.95
C ALA A 164 4.46 12.18 17.06
N ASN A 165 4.61 12.19 15.74
CA ASN A 165 3.57 12.07 14.72
C ASN A 165 3.78 10.95 13.67
N LYS A 166 4.88 10.17 13.64
CA LYS A 166 5.06 9.13 12.60
C LYS A 166 4.31 7.83 12.92
N SER A 167 3.00 7.82 12.70
CA SER A 167 2.14 6.66 12.98
C SER A 167 2.21 5.54 11.93
N LYS A 168 2.86 5.78 10.78
CA LYS A 168 2.93 4.83 9.65
C LYS A 168 4.37 4.44 9.30
N ILE A 169 4.60 3.16 9.02
CA ILE A 169 5.85 2.67 8.41
C ILE A 169 5.84 2.94 6.92
N GLU A 170 6.95 3.46 6.37
CA GLU A 170 7.10 3.65 4.94
C GLU A 170 7.79 2.44 4.30
N ILE A 171 7.27 1.98 3.15
CA ILE A 171 7.86 0.90 2.36
C ILE A 171 8.16 1.44 0.97
N ASN A 172 9.44 1.40 0.60
CA ASN A 172 9.95 1.68 -0.73
C ASN A 172 10.55 0.40 -1.31
N ILE A 173 9.96 -0.07 -2.41
CA ILE A 173 10.45 -1.21 -3.16
C ILE A 173 10.50 -0.80 -4.63
N ASP A 174 11.68 -0.81 -5.22
CA ASP A 174 11.85 -0.44 -6.62
C ASP A 174 12.93 -1.28 -7.30
N SER A 175 12.73 -1.54 -8.58
CA SER A 175 13.69 -2.21 -9.46
C SER A 175 13.47 -1.69 -10.87
N GLU A 176 14.55 -1.33 -11.54
CA GLU A 176 14.52 -0.93 -12.95
C GLU A 176 14.51 -2.14 -13.90
N LYS A 177 14.63 -3.36 -13.35
CA LYS A 177 14.64 -4.58 -14.16
C LYS A 177 13.28 -4.77 -14.84
N TYR A 178 13.29 -4.84 -16.17
CA TYR A 178 12.12 -5.26 -16.92
C TYR A 178 11.62 -6.62 -16.45
N GLY A 179 10.33 -6.71 -16.13
CA GLY A 179 9.72 -7.92 -15.58
C GLY A 179 9.87 -8.10 -14.06
N PHE A 180 10.43 -7.12 -13.34
CA PHE A 180 10.32 -7.11 -11.87
C PHE A 180 8.84 -7.14 -11.45
N CYS A 181 8.51 -8.06 -10.56
CA CYS A 181 7.14 -8.23 -10.09
C CYS A 181 7.05 -8.60 -8.61
N ILE A 182 5.90 -8.27 -8.00
CA ILE A 182 5.51 -8.66 -6.65
C ILE A 182 4.42 -9.74 -6.79
N THR A 183 4.55 -10.88 -6.10
CA THR A 183 3.54 -11.93 -6.21
C THR A 183 2.20 -11.50 -5.60
N SER A 184 1.08 -12.11 -6.03
CA SER A 184 -0.25 -11.82 -5.45
C SER A 184 -0.27 -12.02 -3.92
N VAL A 185 0.45 -13.01 -3.42
CA VAL A 185 0.57 -13.29 -1.97
C VAL A 185 1.33 -12.18 -1.25
N GLU A 186 2.49 -11.78 -1.75
CA GLU A 186 3.29 -10.69 -1.16
C GLU A 186 2.52 -9.37 -1.21
N MET A 187 1.90 -9.05 -2.34
CA MET A 187 1.10 -7.83 -2.50
C MET A 187 -0.09 -7.81 -1.55
N TYR A 188 -0.81 -8.93 -1.40
CA TYR A 188 -1.91 -9.05 -0.43
C TYR A 188 -1.42 -8.78 0.99
N ASN A 189 -0.28 -9.33 1.36
CA ASN A 189 0.29 -9.09 2.67
C ASN A 189 0.62 -7.61 2.87
N PHE A 190 1.28 -6.95 1.91
CA PHE A 190 1.69 -5.55 2.03
C PHE A 190 0.49 -4.59 2.11
N ILE A 191 -0.48 -4.76 1.21
CA ILE A 191 -1.65 -3.88 1.15
C ILE A 191 -2.58 -4.05 2.34
N ASN A 192 -2.47 -5.15 3.09
CA ASN A 192 -3.28 -5.43 4.27
C ASN A 192 -2.62 -4.96 5.60
N ILE A 193 -1.40 -4.40 5.58
CA ILE A 193 -0.77 -3.86 6.80
C ILE A 193 -1.48 -2.57 7.22
N ASP A 194 -2.04 -2.45 8.43
CA ASP A 194 -2.88 -1.29 8.81
C ASP A 194 -2.15 0.07 8.73
N ASN A 195 -0.95 0.18 9.30
CA ASN A 195 -0.23 1.44 9.42
C ASN A 195 0.94 1.55 8.43
N VAL A 196 0.71 1.24 7.16
CA VAL A 196 1.75 1.29 6.11
C VAL A 196 1.51 2.44 5.13
N ASN A 197 2.59 3.07 4.70
CA ASN A 197 2.64 3.92 3.53
C ASN A 197 3.40 3.19 2.41
N LEU A 198 2.65 2.66 1.43
CA LEU A 198 3.18 2.05 0.21
C LEU A 198 3.43 3.15 -0.83
N LYS A 199 4.40 4.02 -0.55
CA LYS A 199 4.66 5.25 -1.32
C LYS A 199 5.24 4.95 -2.70
N LYS A 200 6.13 3.96 -2.78
CA LYS A 200 6.79 3.57 -4.02
C LYS A 200 6.91 2.05 -4.07
N LEU A 201 6.03 1.44 -4.86
CA LEU A 201 6.11 0.04 -5.25
C LEU A 201 6.30 0.00 -6.77
N GLY A 202 7.52 -0.32 -7.19
CA GLY A 202 7.87 -0.52 -8.59
C GLY A 202 7.42 -1.90 -9.10
N GLY A 203 7.55 -2.10 -10.42
CA GLY A 203 7.19 -3.36 -11.08
C GLY A 203 5.69 -3.59 -11.26
N GLY A 204 5.35 -4.83 -11.62
CA GLY A 204 3.97 -5.31 -11.76
C GLY A 204 3.60 -6.40 -10.76
N ILE A 205 2.41 -6.98 -10.92
CA ILE A 205 2.06 -8.23 -10.21
C ILE A 205 2.60 -9.43 -10.97
N CYS A 206 3.19 -10.41 -10.28
CA CYS A 206 3.74 -11.60 -10.94
C CYS A 206 2.64 -12.48 -11.55
N GLU A 207 2.93 -13.00 -12.74
CA GLU A 207 2.05 -13.89 -13.49
C GLU A 207 2.61 -15.33 -13.52
N PRO A 208 1.76 -16.35 -13.37
CA PRO A 208 0.36 -16.28 -12.97
C PRO A 208 0.20 -15.95 -11.48
N GLY A 209 -0.97 -15.44 -11.09
CA GLY A 209 -1.30 -15.25 -9.69
C GLY A 209 -1.28 -16.56 -8.88
N ILE A 210 -0.89 -16.48 -7.61
CA ILE A 210 -0.76 -17.63 -6.71
C ILE A 210 -2.05 -17.80 -5.89
N GLN A 211 -2.60 -19.02 -5.88
CA GLN A 211 -3.76 -19.35 -5.05
C GLN A 211 -3.47 -19.10 -3.56
N PRO A 212 -4.33 -18.37 -2.84
CA PRO A 212 -4.16 -18.13 -1.42
C PRO A 212 -4.45 -19.41 -0.61
N SER A 213 -3.96 -19.47 0.62
CA SER A 213 -4.29 -20.56 1.54
C SER A 213 -5.74 -20.53 2.04
N SER A 214 -6.42 -19.39 1.90
CA SER A 214 -7.82 -19.20 2.27
C SER A 214 -8.54 -18.37 1.19
N GLY A 215 -9.75 -18.79 0.83
CA GLY A 215 -10.51 -18.21 -0.26
C GLY A 215 -10.13 -18.77 -1.63
N LYS A 216 -10.45 -18.03 -2.69
CA LYS A 216 -10.25 -18.46 -4.08
C LYS A 216 -9.77 -17.28 -4.92
N LEU A 217 -8.63 -17.44 -5.58
CA LEU A 217 -8.16 -16.53 -6.62
C LEU A 217 -8.76 -16.95 -7.95
N CYS A 218 -9.57 -16.08 -8.54
CA CYS A 218 -10.18 -16.30 -9.84
C CYS A 218 -9.37 -15.65 -10.96
N ASN A 219 -9.28 -16.40 -12.06
CA ASN A 219 -8.62 -16.07 -13.31
C ASN A 219 -7.10 -15.85 -13.27
N ALA A 220 -6.35 -16.94 -13.17
CA ALA A 220 -4.89 -16.92 -13.31
C ALA A 220 -4.41 -17.11 -14.77
N SER A 221 -5.09 -16.53 -15.75
CA SER A 221 -4.74 -16.68 -17.18
C SER A 221 -3.79 -15.57 -17.65
N TYR A 222 -2.85 -15.96 -18.52
CA TYR A 222 -1.46 -15.47 -18.63
C TYR A 222 -1.20 -14.15 -19.38
N ASN A 223 -2.23 -13.41 -19.82
CA ASN A 223 -2.04 -12.16 -20.56
C ASN A 223 -2.94 -11.05 -20.01
N VAL A 224 -2.31 -9.94 -19.62
CA VAL A 224 -2.89 -8.69 -19.10
C VAL A 224 -4.08 -8.14 -19.92
N ASP A 225 -4.16 -8.52 -21.20
CA ASP A 225 -5.14 -8.03 -22.16
C ASP A 225 -6.51 -8.73 -22.10
N GLU A 226 -6.59 -9.94 -21.53
CA GLU A 226 -7.83 -10.72 -21.49
C GLU A 226 -8.74 -10.32 -20.32
N GLU A 227 -10.04 -10.27 -20.59
CA GLU A 227 -11.05 -9.95 -19.58
C GLU A 227 -11.22 -11.10 -18.58
N THR A 228 -11.22 -10.77 -17.30
CA THR A 228 -11.46 -11.70 -16.21
C THR A 228 -12.94 -12.07 -16.12
N GLU A 229 -13.23 -13.36 -16.24
CA GLU A 229 -14.58 -13.90 -16.08
C GLU A 229 -15.09 -13.76 -14.64
N ILE A 230 -16.38 -13.41 -14.51
CA ILE A 230 -17.07 -13.36 -13.22
C ILE A 230 -17.52 -14.77 -12.84
N GLN A 231 -16.89 -15.34 -11.82
CA GLN A 231 -17.17 -16.68 -11.30
C GLN A 231 -17.67 -16.65 -9.85
N ASP A 232 -18.34 -17.72 -9.44
CA ASP A 232 -18.80 -17.86 -8.06
C ASP A 232 -17.65 -18.18 -7.08
N GLY A 233 -17.80 -17.69 -5.84
CA GLY A 233 -16.93 -18.00 -4.70
C GLY A 233 -15.55 -17.34 -4.74
N CYS A 234 -15.31 -16.38 -5.64
CA CYS A 234 -14.06 -15.66 -5.71
C CYS A 234 -13.91 -14.70 -4.53
N THR A 235 -12.80 -14.79 -3.81
CA THR A 235 -12.40 -13.79 -2.82
C THR A 235 -11.31 -12.86 -3.35
N GLN A 236 -10.59 -13.31 -4.38
CA GLN A 236 -9.55 -12.53 -5.03
C GLN A 236 -9.73 -12.64 -6.54
N MET A 237 -9.55 -11.54 -7.26
CA MET A 237 -9.59 -11.49 -8.72
C MET A 237 -8.21 -11.14 -9.24
N PHE A 238 -7.77 -11.81 -10.31
CA PHE A 238 -6.53 -11.48 -11.00
C PHE A 238 -6.87 -11.06 -12.44
N GLY A 239 -6.16 -10.07 -12.98
CA GLY A 239 -6.36 -9.60 -14.35
C GLY A 239 -7.30 -8.40 -14.49
N LYS A 240 -7.84 -8.23 -15.69
CA LYS A 240 -8.70 -7.13 -16.09
C LYS A 240 -10.19 -7.48 -15.89
N LEU A 241 -10.79 -7.06 -14.78
CA LEU A 241 -12.22 -7.27 -14.53
C LEU A 241 -13.06 -6.23 -15.30
N VAL A 242 -13.74 -6.67 -16.36
CA VAL A 242 -14.63 -5.81 -17.16
C VAL A 242 -16.08 -6.17 -16.90
N ILE A 243 -16.88 -5.20 -16.47
CA ILE A 243 -18.32 -5.31 -16.27
C ILE A 243 -19.01 -4.49 -17.35
N ASN A 244 -19.79 -5.15 -18.21
CA ASN A 244 -20.49 -4.54 -19.33
C ASN A 244 -21.88 -5.16 -19.53
N SER A 245 -22.60 -4.71 -20.56
CA SER A 245 -23.95 -5.20 -20.88
C SER A 245 -24.06 -6.72 -21.09
N LYS A 246 -22.97 -7.45 -21.34
CA LYS A 246 -22.97 -8.90 -21.52
C LYS A 246 -22.93 -9.68 -20.20
N ASN A 247 -22.39 -9.11 -19.14
CA ASN A 247 -22.13 -9.81 -17.88
C ASN A 247 -22.67 -9.10 -16.63
N VAL A 248 -23.33 -7.94 -16.79
CA VAL A 248 -23.91 -7.15 -15.69
C VAL A 248 -24.89 -7.96 -14.81
N GLN A 249 -25.57 -8.96 -15.37
CA GLN A 249 -26.45 -9.86 -14.60
C GLN A 249 -25.72 -10.73 -13.57
N ASN A 250 -24.39 -10.88 -13.69
CA ASN A 250 -23.59 -11.75 -12.82
C ASN A 250 -22.90 -10.98 -11.68
N VAL A 251 -23.06 -9.65 -11.59
CA VAL A 251 -22.27 -8.82 -10.66
C VAL A 251 -22.46 -9.18 -9.18
N GLN A 252 -23.59 -9.79 -8.82
CA GLN A 252 -23.85 -10.25 -7.44
C GLN A 252 -22.84 -11.30 -6.95
N LYS A 253 -22.20 -12.03 -7.88
CA LYS A 253 -21.13 -13.00 -7.57
C LYS A 253 -19.85 -12.34 -7.07
N LEU A 254 -19.68 -11.04 -7.33
CA LEU A 254 -18.53 -10.26 -6.88
C LEU A 254 -18.64 -9.81 -5.42
N SER A 255 -19.77 -10.09 -4.76
CA SER A 255 -20.02 -9.66 -3.38
C SER A 255 -19.02 -10.19 -2.36
N SER A 256 -18.34 -11.31 -2.63
CA SER A 256 -17.28 -11.90 -1.79
C SER A 256 -15.86 -11.43 -2.12
N VAL A 257 -15.67 -10.67 -3.21
CA VAL A 257 -14.35 -10.24 -3.66
C VAL A 257 -13.79 -9.22 -2.68
N GLU A 258 -12.60 -9.49 -2.16
CA GLU A 258 -11.88 -8.63 -1.21
C GLU A 258 -10.74 -7.85 -1.86
N ILE A 259 -10.15 -8.39 -2.92
CA ILE A 259 -9.04 -7.76 -3.65
C ILE A 259 -9.09 -8.04 -5.15
N ILE A 260 -8.69 -7.04 -5.93
CA ILE A 260 -8.42 -7.16 -7.37
C ILE A 260 -6.93 -6.91 -7.61
N PHE A 261 -6.20 -7.93 -8.08
CA PHE A 261 -4.84 -7.80 -8.63
C PHE A 261 -4.93 -7.48 -10.12
N GLY A 262 -5.18 -6.21 -10.41
CA GLY A 262 -5.35 -5.68 -11.75
C GLY A 262 -6.29 -4.48 -11.73
N VAL A 263 -7.13 -4.41 -12.74
CA VAL A 263 -7.94 -3.21 -13.06
C VAL A 263 -9.43 -3.56 -13.13
N LEU A 264 -10.27 -2.62 -12.73
CA LEU A 264 -11.73 -2.72 -12.76
C LEU A 264 -12.31 -1.75 -13.79
N TYR A 265 -13.01 -2.29 -14.78
CA TYR A 265 -13.77 -1.52 -15.76
C TYR A 265 -15.27 -1.76 -15.57
N ILE A 266 -16.07 -0.69 -15.53
CA ILE A 266 -17.53 -0.76 -15.55
C ILE A 266 -18.01 0.12 -16.69
N GLU A 267 -18.46 -0.48 -17.78
CA GLU A 267 -18.77 0.26 -19.00
C GLU A 267 -20.05 -0.17 -19.71
N LYS A 268 -20.74 0.82 -20.30
CA LYS A 268 -21.89 0.60 -21.19
C LYS A 268 -22.96 -0.30 -20.54
N THR A 269 -23.21 -0.10 -19.25
CA THR A 269 -24.23 -0.81 -18.50
C THR A 269 -25.50 0.03 -18.34
N ASN A 270 -26.59 -0.62 -17.96
CA ASN A 270 -27.82 0.03 -17.52
C ASN A 270 -27.93 0.13 -15.98
N LEU A 271 -26.80 -0.03 -15.27
CA LEU A 271 -26.77 0.07 -13.81
C LEU A 271 -27.22 1.46 -13.37
N THR A 272 -28.06 1.51 -12.34
CA THR A 272 -28.39 2.75 -11.62
C THR A 272 -27.44 2.98 -10.46
N THR A 273 -26.85 1.91 -9.91
CA THR A 273 -25.91 1.95 -8.79
C THR A 273 -24.81 0.89 -8.94
N ILE A 274 -23.65 1.14 -8.35
CA ILE A 274 -22.59 0.15 -8.12
C ILE A 274 -22.56 -0.13 -6.62
N ASP A 275 -23.10 -1.26 -6.18
CA ASP A 275 -23.20 -1.66 -4.76
C ASP A 275 -22.84 -3.14 -4.51
N PHE A 276 -22.50 -3.87 -5.56
CA PHE A 276 -22.22 -5.31 -5.52
C PHE A 276 -20.77 -5.66 -5.11
N LEU A 277 -19.90 -4.67 -4.88
CA LEU A 277 -18.50 -4.82 -4.43
C LEU A 277 -18.32 -4.51 -2.95
N GLN A 278 -19.31 -4.85 -2.14
CA GLN A 278 -19.36 -4.49 -0.71
C GLN A 278 -18.16 -4.97 0.12
N ASN A 279 -17.53 -6.11 -0.22
CA ASN A 279 -16.37 -6.65 0.51
C ASN A 279 -15.02 -6.23 -0.09
N LEU A 280 -15.01 -5.48 -1.19
CA LEU A 280 -13.78 -5.05 -1.86
C LEU A 280 -13.03 -4.10 -0.94
N LYS A 281 -11.85 -4.52 -0.49
CA LYS A 281 -10.96 -3.75 0.39
C LYS A 281 -9.82 -3.11 -0.38
N TYR A 282 -9.32 -3.81 -1.40
CA TYR A 282 -8.06 -3.47 -2.03
C TYR A 282 -8.11 -3.59 -3.55
N ILE A 283 -7.41 -2.71 -4.25
CA ILE A 283 -7.11 -2.88 -5.67
C ILE A 283 -5.62 -2.61 -5.87
N SER A 284 -4.93 -3.50 -6.58
CA SER A 284 -3.54 -3.33 -6.96
C SER A 284 -3.40 -3.48 -8.47
N ALA A 285 -3.31 -2.34 -9.16
CA ALA A 285 -3.15 -2.23 -10.62
C ALA A 285 -1.67 -2.11 -11.04
N LEU A 286 -0.74 -2.63 -10.21
CA LEU A 286 0.68 -2.48 -10.48
C LEU A 286 1.07 -3.10 -11.84
N GLY A 287 1.79 -2.35 -12.66
CA GLY A 287 2.26 -2.80 -13.98
C GLY A 287 1.24 -2.72 -15.13
N TYR A 288 -0.01 -2.32 -14.89
CA TYR A 288 -1.04 -2.25 -15.95
C TYR A 288 -0.96 -0.98 -16.80
N GLY A 289 -0.38 0.12 -16.29
CA GLY A 289 -0.32 1.40 -17.01
C GLY A 289 -1.69 2.07 -17.24
N TYR A 290 -2.76 1.53 -16.67
CA TYR A 290 -4.13 2.04 -16.73
C TYR A 290 -4.60 2.51 -15.35
N PRO A 291 -5.67 3.32 -15.26
CA PRO A 291 -6.36 3.56 -14.00
C PRO A 291 -6.87 2.26 -13.39
N ALA A 292 -6.72 2.13 -12.06
CA ALA A 292 -7.15 0.96 -11.31
C ALA A 292 -8.67 0.76 -11.35
N ILE A 293 -9.43 1.86 -11.37
CA ILE A 293 -10.89 1.85 -11.56
C ILE A 293 -11.23 2.78 -12.73
N THR A 294 -11.97 2.26 -13.72
CA THR A 294 -12.55 3.04 -14.81
C THR A 294 -14.04 2.78 -14.91
N VAL A 295 -14.87 3.81 -14.76
CA VAL A 295 -16.33 3.72 -14.90
C VAL A 295 -16.78 4.66 -16.00
N GLN A 296 -17.26 4.12 -17.11
CA GLN A 296 -17.52 4.94 -18.30
C GLN A 296 -18.78 4.58 -19.09
N ASN A 297 -19.42 5.57 -19.69
CA ASN A 297 -20.57 5.36 -20.58
C ASN A 297 -21.73 4.63 -19.91
N ASN A 298 -22.03 4.88 -18.63
CA ASN A 298 -23.18 4.33 -17.92
C ASN A 298 -24.24 5.43 -17.73
N PRO A 299 -25.20 5.59 -18.67
CA PRO A 299 -26.08 6.77 -18.73
C PRO A 299 -27.14 6.85 -17.64
N TYR A 300 -27.36 5.76 -16.88
CA TYR A 300 -28.33 5.70 -15.79
C TYR A 300 -27.68 5.64 -14.41
N LEU A 301 -26.34 5.59 -14.35
CA LEU A 301 -25.60 5.44 -13.10
C LEU A 301 -25.70 6.74 -12.29
N SER A 302 -26.33 6.68 -11.13
CA SER A 302 -26.56 7.84 -10.26
C SER A 302 -25.85 7.73 -8.91
N ASN A 303 -25.29 6.56 -8.56
CA ASN A 303 -24.61 6.35 -7.28
C ASN A 303 -23.58 5.20 -7.34
N PHE A 304 -22.67 5.18 -6.37
CA PHE A 304 -21.85 3.99 -6.07
C PHE A 304 -21.64 3.85 -4.56
N SER A 305 -21.23 2.65 -4.15
CA SER A 305 -20.82 2.33 -2.80
C SER A 305 -19.67 1.32 -2.79
N PHE A 306 -18.59 1.68 -2.11
CA PHE A 306 -17.44 0.81 -1.83
C PHE A 306 -17.15 0.83 -0.32
N PRO A 307 -18.05 0.29 0.52
CA PRO A 307 -18.07 0.56 1.96
C PRO A 307 -16.85 0.03 2.72
N ASN A 308 -16.17 -0.98 2.19
CA ASN A 308 -14.99 -1.59 2.81
C ASN A 308 -13.68 -1.27 2.07
N LEU A 309 -13.72 -0.45 1.02
CA LEU A 309 -12.52 -0.09 0.28
C LEU A 309 -11.60 0.72 1.19
N LYS A 310 -10.32 0.33 1.23
CA LYS A 310 -9.31 0.93 2.09
C LYS A 310 -8.15 1.52 1.30
N ARG A 311 -7.78 0.87 0.19
CA ARG A 311 -6.58 1.24 -0.60
C ARG A 311 -6.71 0.85 -2.05
N ILE A 312 -6.20 1.72 -2.90
CA ILE A 312 -5.92 1.45 -4.31
C ILE A 312 -4.44 1.73 -4.54
N LYS A 313 -3.76 0.88 -5.30
CA LYS A 313 -2.36 1.05 -5.69
C LYS A 313 -2.21 0.94 -7.19
N ASN A 314 -1.48 1.89 -7.79
CA ASN A 314 -1.20 2.00 -9.22
C ASN A 314 0.18 2.63 -9.43
N ASN A 315 0.82 2.39 -10.58
CA ASN A 315 2.05 3.07 -11.01
C ASN A 315 1.76 4.32 -11.88
N GLY A 316 0.51 4.57 -12.28
CA GLY A 316 0.10 5.65 -13.19
C GLY A 316 -0.43 6.93 -12.53
N GLU A 317 -0.57 8.00 -13.33
CA GLU A 317 -0.99 9.34 -12.88
C GLU A 317 -2.45 9.44 -12.40
N SER A 318 -3.34 8.56 -12.83
CA SER A 318 -4.72 8.52 -12.36
C SER A 318 -5.07 7.12 -11.89
N SER A 319 -5.53 6.99 -10.66
CA SER A 319 -5.96 5.72 -10.06
C SER A 319 -7.42 5.41 -10.36
N VAL A 320 -8.26 6.43 -10.50
CA VAL A 320 -9.72 6.29 -10.65
C VAL A 320 -10.24 7.28 -11.68
N VAL A 321 -11.00 6.79 -12.66
CA VAL A 321 -11.53 7.60 -13.77
C VAL A 321 -13.02 7.32 -13.96
N PHE A 322 -13.83 8.38 -13.94
CA PHE A 322 -15.25 8.34 -14.28
C PHE A 322 -15.50 9.23 -15.50
N THR A 323 -16.09 8.70 -16.58
CA THR A 323 -16.35 9.50 -17.79
C THR A 323 -17.69 9.18 -18.45
N ASN A 324 -18.41 10.19 -18.92
CA ASN A 324 -19.66 10.03 -19.68
C ASN A 324 -20.70 9.15 -18.95
N ASN A 325 -20.83 9.32 -17.63
CA ASN A 325 -21.93 8.78 -16.82
C ASN A 325 -22.97 9.90 -16.56
N THR A 326 -24.02 9.64 -15.78
CA THR A 326 -25.05 10.66 -15.49
C THR A 326 -24.45 11.93 -14.89
N GLN A 327 -24.79 13.09 -15.45
CA GLN A 327 -24.19 14.38 -15.03
C GLN A 327 -24.45 14.73 -13.57
N GLU A 328 -25.63 14.41 -13.02
CA GLU A 328 -25.96 14.73 -11.63
C GLU A 328 -24.99 14.09 -10.63
N PHE A 329 -24.57 12.86 -10.91
CA PHE A 329 -23.63 12.09 -10.09
C PHE A 329 -22.19 12.59 -10.25
N ILE A 330 -21.75 12.89 -11.48
CA ILE A 330 -20.40 13.36 -11.78
C ILE A 330 -20.09 14.73 -11.15
N LEU A 331 -21.11 15.56 -11.00
CA LEU A 331 -20.96 16.94 -10.56
C LEU A 331 -20.97 17.12 -9.03
N ASP A 332 -21.26 16.07 -8.26
CA ASP A 332 -21.23 16.10 -6.79
C ASP A 332 -19.81 15.76 -6.28
N PRO A 333 -19.10 16.73 -5.67
CA PRO A 333 -17.72 16.54 -5.25
C PRO A 333 -17.52 15.40 -4.24
N LYS A 334 -18.56 15.01 -3.49
CA LYS A 334 -18.44 13.96 -2.46
C LYS A 334 -17.94 12.63 -3.04
N TYR A 335 -18.32 12.33 -4.28
CA TYR A 335 -17.93 11.08 -4.95
C TYR A 335 -16.45 11.07 -5.33
N CYS A 336 -15.93 12.23 -5.73
CA CYS A 336 -14.52 12.36 -6.05
C CYS A 336 -13.68 12.35 -4.76
N SER A 337 -14.10 13.11 -3.74
CA SER A 337 -13.43 13.19 -2.44
C SER A 337 -13.36 11.85 -1.71
N PHE A 338 -14.37 10.98 -1.86
CA PHE A 338 -14.32 9.60 -1.36
C PHE A 338 -13.02 8.89 -1.77
N PHE A 339 -12.61 9.00 -3.02
CA PHE A 339 -11.38 8.36 -3.48
C PHE A 339 -10.12 9.09 -2.99
N GLU A 340 -10.12 10.43 -2.89
CA GLU A 340 -8.96 11.16 -2.33
C GLU A 340 -8.65 10.75 -0.89
N ASP A 341 -9.69 10.54 -0.07
CA ASP A 341 -9.56 10.10 1.31
C ASP A 341 -8.96 8.68 1.41
N GLU A 342 -9.40 7.75 0.55
CA GLU A 342 -8.93 6.36 0.52
C GLU A 342 -7.55 6.17 -0.16
N LEU A 343 -7.20 7.04 -1.12
CA LEU A 343 -5.91 7.00 -1.82
C LEU A 343 -4.76 7.62 -1.02
N GLY A 344 -5.10 8.49 -0.06
CA GLY A 344 -4.14 9.26 0.72
C GLY A 344 -3.67 10.53 0.00
N GLN A 345 -3.31 11.56 0.78
CA GLN A 345 -2.99 12.90 0.24
C GLN A 345 -1.59 13.02 -0.39
N ASP A 346 -0.74 12.00 -0.30
CA ASP A 346 0.68 12.06 -0.69
C ASP A 346 0.96 11.53 -2.12
N GLY A 347 -0.08 11.15 -2.86
CA GLY A 347 0.03 10.48 -4.16
C GLY A 347 -0.14 11.40 -5.38
N TRP A 348 0.52 11.04 -6.48
CA TRP A 348 0.25 11.56 -7.83
C TRP A 348 -1.04 10.96 -8.43
N GLU A 349 -1.56 9.91 -7.80
CA GLU A 349 -2.67 9.04 -8.20
C GLU A 349 -4.04 9.68 -7.97
N ARG A 350 -4.37 10.77 -8.67
CA ARG A 350 -5.61 11.52 -8.39
C ARG A 350 -6.82 10.99 -9.16
N PRO A 351 -8.01 10.93 -8.54
CA PRO A 351 -9.25 10.60 -9.25
C PRO A 351 -9.63 11.71 -10.24
N SER A 352 -10.25 11.32 -11.36
CA SER A 352 -10.77 12.23 -12.38
C SER A 352 -12.20 11.89 -12.79
N PHE A 353 -13.06 12.91 -12.89
CA PHE A 353 -14.47 12.78 -13.28
C PHE A 353 -14.73 13.74 -14.45
N ASP A 354 -15.07 13.20 -15.62
CA ASP A 354 -15.18 13.94 -16.90
C ASP A 354 -13.97 14.86 -17.18
N GLY A 355 -12.77 14.35 -16.90
CA GLY A 355 -11.52 15.07 -17.08
C GLY A 355 -11.25 16.16 -16.03
N LYS A 356 -12.11 16.32 -15.02
CA LYS A 356 -11.93 17.26 -13.91
C LYS A 356 -11.33 16.55 -12.69
N SER A 357 -10.43 17.24 -11.99
CA SER A 357 -9.96 16.82 -10.66
C SER A 357 -11.00 17.13 -9.58
N CYS A 358 -10.91 16.48 -8.41
CA CYS A 358 -11.80 16.79 -7.29
C CYS A 358 -11.71 18.26 -6.88
N TYR A 359 -10.51 18.83 -6.83
CA TYR A 359 -10.33 20.26 -6.56
C TYR A 359 -11.18 21.15 -7.47
N THR A 360 -11.19 20.86 -8.77
CA THR A 360 -11.99 21.60 -9.75
C THR A 360 -13.49 21.44 -9.49
N LEU A 361 -13.94 20.22 -9.20
CA LEU A 361 -15.35 19.94 -8.89
C LEU A 361 -15.81 20.65 -7.62
N ILE A 362 -14.99 20.63 -6.56
CA ILE A 362 -15.26 21.34 -5.29
C ILE A 362 -15.40 22.83 -5.56
N LYS A 363 -14.46 23.42 -6.30
CA LYS A 363 -14.50 24.85 -6.65
C LYS A 363 -15.77 25.20 -7.42
N GLU A 364 -16.13 24.41 -8.44
CA GLU A 364 -17.34 24.63 -9.22
C GLU A 364 -18.60 24.51 -8.36
N ALA A 365 -18.71 23.47 -7.52
CA ALA A 365 -19.85 23.27 -6.63
C ALA A 365 -20.07 24.45 -5.68
N ASN A 366 -18.99 25.04 -5.14
CA ASN A 366 -19.05 26.22 -4.28
C ASN A 366 -19.49 27.49 -5.02
N THR A 367 -19.33 27.55 -6.33
CA THR A 367 -19.75 28.68 -7.17
C THR A 367 -21.12 28.50 -7.81
N ARG A 368 -21.69 27.29 -7.75
CA ARG A 368 -23.06 27.05 -8.24
C ARG A 368 -24.04 27.73 -7.29
N PRO A 369 -25.01 28.53 -7.80
CA PRO A 369 -26.10 28.97 -6.96
C PRO A 369 -26.76 27.71 -6.34
N PRO A 370 -27.10 27.73 -5.04
CA PRO A 370 -27.70 26.56 -4.40
C PRO A 370 -28.88 26.13 -5.25
N TYR A 371 -28.85 24.87 -5.70
CA TYR A 371 -29.87 24.30 -6.57
C TYR A 371 -31.20 24.52 -5.87
N LYS A 372 -31.96 25.53 -6.32
CA LYS A 372 -33.34 25.70 -5.87
C LYS A 372 -34.03 24.45 -6.38
N PHE A 373 -34.28 23.50 -5.49
CA PHE A 373 -35.48 22.70 -5.61
C PHE A 373 -36.61 23.73 -5.76
N ALA A 374 -36.99 23.99 -7.00
CA ALA A 374 -38.31 24.50 -7.29
C ALA A 374 -39.25 23.39 -6.80
N LYS A 375 -39.56 23.41 -5.50
CA LYS A 375 -40.78 22.80 -5.02
C LYS A 375 -41.85 23.41 -5.91
N ASN A 376 -42.45 22.59 -6.76
CA ASN A 376 -43.69 22.88 -7.49
C ASN A 376 -44.86 23.02 -6.49
N LEU A 377 -44.68 23.81 -5.43
CA LEU A 377 -45.70 24.16 -4.46
C LEU A 377 -46.19 25.60 -4.66
N ASP A 378 -45.45 26.41 -5.42
CA ASP A 378 -45.83 27.82 -5.69
C ASP A 378 -46.66 28.02 -6.96
N LEU A 379 -46.78 27.01 -7.85
CA LEU A 379 -47.70 27.11 -8.99
C LEU A 379 -49.14 26.74 -8.62
N ILE A 380 -49.33 25.85 -7.62
CA ILE A 380 -50.66 25.42 -7.17
C ILE A 380 -51.33 26.50 -6.30
N THR A 381 -50.57 27.22 -5.47
CA THR A 381 -51.08 28.35 -4.68
C THR A 381 -51.46 29.57 -5.53
N VAL A 382 -50.73 29.83 -6.62
CA VAL A 382 -51.06 30.93 -7.54
C VAL A 382 -52.30 30.60 -8.39
N LEU A 383 -52.50 29.34 -8.79
CA LEU A 383 -53.71 28.92 -9.50
C LEU A 383 -54.97 28.89 -8.60
N LEU A 384 -54.84 28.51 -7.32
CA LEU A 384 -55.96 28.54 -6.36
C LEU A 384 -56.40 29.97 -5.99
N LEU A 385 -55.48 30.94 -5.95
CA LEU A 385 -55.82 32.35 -5.69
C LEU A 385 -56.47 33.06 -6.89
N MET A 386 -56.18 32.62 -8.12
CA MET A 386 -56.84 33.15 -9.32
C MET A 386 -58.24 32.56 -9.56
N SER A 387 -58.58 31.40 -8.98
CA SER A 387 -59.94 30.83 -9.06
C SER A 387 -60.90 31.34 -7.98
N ILE A 388 -60.40 31.93 -6.89
CA ILE A 388 -61.25 32.45 -5.79
C ILE A 388 -61.64 33.92 -6.03
N SER A 389 -60.93 34.64 -6.90
CA SER A 389 -61.23 36.04 -7.24
C SER A 389 -62.28 36.22 -8.37
N GLN A 390 -62.96 35.14 -8.77
CA GLN A 390 -64.10 35.18 -9.71
C GLN A 390 -65.42 34.67 -9.13
N ILE A 391 -65.51 34.37 -7.82
CA ILE A 391 -66.77 34.01 -7.17
C ILE A 391 -66.86 34.72 -5.81
N VAL A 392 -67.82 35.65 -5.74
CA VAL A 392 -68.25 36.57 -4.65
C VAL A 392 -67.63 37.95 -4.65
#